data_AF-A0A3D4QPU6-F1
#
_entry.id   AF-A0A3D4QPU6-F1
#
_cell.length_a   1.000
_cell.length_b   1.000
_cell.length_c   1.000
_cell.angle_alpha   90.00
_cell.angle_beta   90.00
_cell.angle_gamma   90.00
#
_symmetry.space_group_name_H-M   'P 1'
#
loop_
_entity.id
_entity.type
_entity.pdbx_description
1 polymer ?
#
loop_
_entity_poly.entity_id
_entity_poly.type
_entity_poly.pdbx_seq_one_letter_code
_entity_poly.pdbx_strand_id
1 'polypeptide(L)'
;GEVIRAQERLAAARIFLTPKGETLVDFGQVVTGHVKVEVDAGKGDVVDLSFGEVLDREGNFYNDNYRNAKCQYHYICRDGKQAFEPQMTFYGFRYIRVNCFPGGVKAVTPDSFTAVAVNSDMKRTGCLTCSDPLLNRFFDNVIWGQKGNFLDVPTDCPQRDERLGWTGDAQIFSRTACLNFDVEKFFTKWLADLEADQGEDGGVSTVIPDVRKKHISGGAAWG
;
A
#
# COMPACT_ATOMS: atom_id res chain seq x y z
N GLY A 1 -5.72 -0.80 -19.16
CA GLY A 1 -5.25 -0.12 -17.95
C GLY A 1 -3.74 -0.05 -17.95
N GLU A 2 -3.17 0.65 -16.98
CA GLU A 2 -1.72 0.65 -16.78
C GLU A 2 -1.21 -0.70 -16.28
N VAL A 3 0.06 -0.99 -16.55
CA VAL A 3 0.73 -2.17 -15.96
C VAL A 3 1.16 -1.80 -14.56
N ILE A 4 0.93 -2.68 -13.58
CA ILE A 4 1.47 -2.50 -12.24
C ILE A 4 2.94 -2.90 -12.23
N ARG A 5 3.80 -2.05 -11.66
CA ARG A 5 5.24 -2.31 -11.52
C ARG A 5 5.72 -1.98 -10.11
N ALA A 6 6.84 -2.57 -9.74
CA ALA A 6 7.67 -2.06 -8.65
C ALA A 6 8.31 -0.75 -9.10
N GLN A 7 8.12 0.32 -8.31
CA GLN A 7 8.53 1.68 -8.65
C GLN A 7 9.69 2.13 -7.75
N GLU A 8 9.45 2.27 -6.45
CA GLU A 8 10.45 2.66 -5.46
C GLU A 8 10.88 1.50 -4.55
N ARG A 9 12.15 1.57 -4.10
CA ARG A 9 12.72 0.66 -3.11
C ARG A 9 13.27 1.47 -1.95
N LEU A 10 12.74 1.26 -0.76
CA LEU A 10 13.09 2.00 0.45
C LEU A 10 13.78 1.05 1.43
N ALA A 11 15.03 1.37 1.76
CA ALA A 11 15.74 0.70 2.84
C ALA A 11 15.09 1.00 4.19
N ALA A 12 15.36 0.16 5.20
CA ALA A 12 14.98 0.46 6.56
C ALA A 12 15.60 1.80 7.02
N ALA A 13 14.76 2.76 7.39
CA ALA A 13 15.24 4.04 7.93
C ALA A 13 15.73 3.87 9.37
N ARG A 14 15.12 2.97 10.13
CA ARG A 14 15.57 2.55 11.47
C ARG A 14 14.95 1.24 11.90
N ILE A 15 15.62 0.57 12.84
CA ILE A 15 15.12 -0.60 13.56
C ILE A 15 15.13 -0.24 15.04
N PHE A 16 14.03 -0.51 15.75
CA PHE A 16 13.90 -0.15 17.17
C PHE A 16 13.00 -1.12 17.93
N LEU A 17 13.12 -1.09 19.26
CA LEU A 17 12.24 -1.82 20.18
C LEU A 17 11.12 -0.91 20.66
N THR A 18 9.88 -1.39 20.63
CA THR A 18 8.74 -0.71 21.24
C THR A 18 8.77 -0.85 22.77
N PRO A 19 7.99 -0.04 23.51
CA PRO A 19 7.82 -0.25 24.95
C PRO A 19 7.33 -1.66 25.33
N LYS A 20 6.54 -2.32 24.47
CA LYS A 20 6.11 -3.72 24.63
C LYS A 20 7.18 -4.75 24.24
N GLY A 21 8.37 -4.32 23.84
CA GLY A 21 9.49 -5.19 23.46
C GLY A 21 9.39 -5.77 22.04
N GLU A 22 8.53 -5.22 21.19
CA GLU A 22 8.39 -5.64 19.80
C GLU A 22 9.53 -5.04 18.96
N THR A 23 10.12 -5.82 18.05
CA THR A 23 11.11 -5.30 17.10
C THR A 23 10.40 -4.74 15.88
N LEU A 24 10.52 -3.44 15.65
CA LEU A 24 9.95 -2.75 14.50
C LEU A 24 11.02 -2.25 13.55
N VAL A 25 10.73 -2.36 12.26
CA VAL A 25 11.46 -1.70 11.18
C VAL A 25 10.58 -0.58 10.64
N ASP A 26 11.10 0.64 10.60
CA ASP A 26 10.44 1.84 10.07
C ASP A 26 11.10 2.22 8.75
N PHE A 27 10.34 2.26 7.66
CA PHE A 27 10.81 2.66 6.34
C PHE A 27 10.78 4.18 6.12
N GLY A 28 10.29 4.97 7.08
CA GLY A 28 10.19 6.42 7.02
C GLY A 28 9.03 6.96 6.17
N GLN A 29 8.36 6.10 5.41
CA GLN A 29 7.30 6.44 4.48
C GLN A 29 6.21 5.36 4.49
N VAL A 30 4.95 5.77 4.43
CA VAL A 30 3.84 4.84 4.14
C VAL A 30 3.87 4.50 2.66
N VAL A 31 3.96 3.22 2.34
CA VAL A 31 3.99 2.68 0.98
C VAL A 31 2.86 1.68 0.78
N THR A 32 2.47 1.49 -0.47
CA THR A 32 1.67 0.34 -0.90
C THR A 32 2.56 -0.60 -1.70
N GLY A 33 2.63 -1.86 -1.30
CA GLY A 33 3.44 -2.88 -1.96
C GLY A 33 3.84 -4.00 -1.02
N HIS A 34 5.09 -4.43 -1.09
CA HIS A 34 5.55 -5.59 -0.32
C HIS A 34 6.97 -5.36 0.21
N VAL A 35 7.49 -6.31 0.98
CA VAL A 35 8.86 -6.26 1.47
C VAL A 35 9.70 -7.29 0.75
N LYS A 36 10.87 -6.86 0.25
CA LYS A 36 11.97 -7.76 -0.10
C LYS A 36 12.70 -8.13 1.17
N VAL A 37 12.87 -9.42 1.39
CA VAL A 37 13.65 -9.95 2.51
C VAL A 37 14.96 -10.51 2.00
N GLU A 38 16.05 -10.21 2.71
CA GLU A 38 17.36 -10.82 2.51
C GLU A 38 17.78 -11.52 3.80
N VAL A 39 18.12 -12.81 3.71
CA VAL A 39 18.43 -13.61 4.91
C VAL A 39 19.38 -14.76 4.57
N ASP A 40 20.21 -15.14 5.54
CA ASP A 40 21.01 -16.38 5.55
C ASP A 40 20.44 -17.26 6.66
N ALA A 41 19.92 -18.44 6.31
CA ALA A 41 19.09 -19.23 7.21
C ALA A 41 19.28 -20.74 7.02
N GLY A 42 18.86 -21.52 8.02
CA GLY A 42 18.70 -22.95 7.88
C GLY A 42 17.35 -23.31 7.25
N LYS A 43 17.28 -24.49 6.62
CA LYS A 43 16.03 -25.04 6.12
C LYS A 43 15.01 -25.22 7.25
N GLY A 44 13.81 -24.68 7.05
CA GLY A 44 12.74 -24.74 8.05
C GLY A 44 12.72 -23.57 9.02
N ASP A 45 13.75 -22.71 9.04
CA ASP A 45 13.66 -21.44 9.75
C ASP A 45 12.53 -20.58 9.16
N VAL A 46 12.04 -19.64 9.95
CA VAL A 46 10.86 -18.85 9.59
C VAL A 46 11.18 -17.36 9.61
N VAL A 47 10.70 -16.65 8.59
CA VAL A 47 10.51 -15.19 8.63
C VAL A 47 9.01 -14.93 8.74
N ASP A 48 8.59 -14.30 9.83
CA ASP A 48 7.19 -13.95 10.10
C ASP A 48 7.07 -12.46 10.42
N LEU A 49 6.27 -11.75 9.62
CA LEU A 49 6.15 -10.30 9.65
C LEU A 49 4.68 -9.87 9.74
N SER A 50 4.42 -8.82 10.52
CA SER A 50 3.14 -8.10 10.55
C SER A 50 3.33 -6.67 10.06
N PHE A 51 2.36 -6.14 9.32
CA PHE A 51 2.46 -4.83 8.65
C PHE A 51 1.54 -3.80 9.30
N GLY A 52 2.01 -2.55 9.46
CA GLY A 52 1.26 -1.45 10.06
C GLY A 52 1.63 -0.08 9.48
N GLU A 53 0.66 0.83 9.45
CA GLU A 53 0.83 2.21 8.96
C GLU A 53 1.28 3.18 10.04
N VAL A 54 0.83 2.94 11.27
CA VAL A 54 1.01 3.84 12.41
C VAL A 54 1.41 3.05 13.65
N LEU A 55 1.83 3.78 14.68
CA LEU A 55 2.02 3.25 16.01
C LEU A 55 0.84 3.67 16.89
N ASP A 56 0.59 2.92 17.96
CA ASP A 56 -0.37 3.36 18.99
C ASP A 56 0.17 4.59 19.76
N ARG A 57 -0.64 5.13 20.68
CA ARG A 57 -0.28 6.30 21.48
C ARG A 57 0.95 6.09 22.37
N GLU A 58 1.27 4.84 22.70
CA GLU A 58 2.43 4.46 23.50
C GLU A 58 3.66 4.20 22.63
N GLY A 59 3.53 4.18 21.29
CA GLY A 59 4.61 3.89 20.36
C GLY A 59 4.80 2.40 20.08
N ASN A 60 3.79 1.56 20.32
CA ASN A 60 3.81 0.15 19.96
C ASN A 60 3.20 -0.10 18.58
N PHE A 61 3.39 -1.31 18.07
CA PHE A 61 2.78 -1.74 16.81
C PHE A 61 1.25 -1.62 16.87
N TYR A 62 0.65 -1.10 15.80
CA TYR A 62 -0.79 -0.98 15.68
C TYR A 62 -1.27 -1.32 14.28
N ASN A 63 -2.23 -2.23 14.19
CA ASN A 63 -2.92 -2.56 12.94
C ASN A 63 -4.41 -2.93 13.13
N ASP A 64 -5.03 -2.61 14.27
CA ASP A 64 -6.47 -2.92 14.47
C ASP A 64 -7.37 -2.21 13.44
N ASN A 65 -6.92 -1.05 12.92
CA ASN A 65 -7.60 -0.34 11.84
C ASN A 65 -7.63 -1.12 10.51
N TYR A 66 -6.91 -2.24 10.40
CA TYR A 66 -6.93 -3.09 9.20
C TYR A 66 -8.13 -4.05 9.19
N ARG A 67 -8.90 -4.08 10.28
CA ARG A 67 -10.10 -4.91 10.45
C ARG A 67 -9.75 -6.40 10.22
N ASN A 68 -10.35 -7.08 9.25
CA ASN A 68 -10.09 -8.50 9.03
C ASN A 68 -8.88 -8.79 8.11
N ALA A 69 -8.25 -7.76 7.55
CA ALA A 69 -7.04 -7.96 6.76
C ALA A 69 -5.87 -8.31 7.69
N LYS A 70 -5.46 -9.58 7.67
CA LYS A 70 -4.37 -10.09 8.52
C LYS A 70 -3.08 -9.31 8.34
N CYS A 71 -2.78 -8.90 7.09
CA CYS A 71 -1.56 -8.19 6.70
C CYS A 71 -0.32 -8.79 7.38
N GLN A 72 -0.15 -10.09 7.14
CA GLN A 72 0.95 -10.90 7.64
C GLN A 72 1.67 -11.57 6.48
N TYR A 73 2.94 -11.84 6.68
CA TYR A 73 3.78 -12.57 5.75
C TYR A 73 4.54 -13.66 6.51
N HIS A 74 4.43 -14.89 6.03
CA HIS A 74 5.06 -16.07 6.63
C HIS A 74 5.83 -16.83 5.55
N TYR A 75 7.13 -17.00 5.78
CA TYR A 75 8.03 -17.68 4.84
C TYR A 75 8.89 -18.70 5.55
N ILE A 76 8.96 -19.90 4.96
CA ILE A 76 9.78 -21.00 5.42
C ILE A 76 11.05 -21.02 4.57
N CYS A 77 12.20 -20.87 5.23
CA CYS A 77 13.50 -20.74 4.62
C CYS A 77 14.00 -22.07 4.03
N ARG A 78 14.86 -21.96 3.01
CA ARG A 78 15.82 -23.00 2.60
C ARG A 78 17.20 -22.68 3.18
N ASP A 79 18.12 -23.64 3.06
CA ASP A 79 19.50 -23.46 3.52
C ASP A 79 20.25 -22.36 2.74
N GLY A 80 21.01 -21.55 3.47
CA GLY A 80 21.93 -20.55 2.95
C GLY A 80 21.29 -19.19 2.64
N LYS A 81 22.04 -18.36 1.90
CA LYS A 81 21.61 -17.02 1.50
C LYS A 81 20.47 -17.05 0.49
N GLN A 82 19.46 -16.23 0.74
CA GLN A 82 18.29 -16.11 -0.11
C GLN A 82 17.68 -14.71 -0.03
N ALA A 83 17.03 -14.34 -1.13
CA ALA A 83 16.20 -13.16 -1.22
C ALA A 83 14.84 -13.55 -1.79
N PHE A 84 13.78 -12.97 -1.24
CA PHE A 84 12.43 -13.23 -1.72
C PHE A 84 11.55 -11.99 -1.63
N GLU A 85 10.55 -11.93 -2.51
CA GLU A 85 9.52 -10.90 -2.57
C GLU A 85 8.16 -11.59 -2.79
N PRO A 86 7.10 -11.28 -2.02
CA PRO A 86 5.76 -11.78 -2.29
C PRO A 86 5.30 -11.37 -3.70
N GLN A 87 4.67 -12.29 -4.44
CA GLN A 87 4.24 -12.05 -5.82
C GLN A 87 2.73 -11.83 -5.98
N MET A 88 1.93 -12.32 -5.03
CA MET A 88 0.45 -12.37 -5.14
C MET A 88 -0.26 -11.64 -3.99
N THR A 89 0.40 -10.65 -3.40
CA THR A 89 -0.16 -9.83 -2.31
C THR A 89 0.53 -8.48 -2.26
N PHE A 90 -0.15 -7.50 -1.67
CA PHE A 90 0.42 -6.23 -1.27
C PHE A 90 -0.19 -5.78 0.05
N TYR A 91 0.47 -4.83 0.69
CA TYR A 91 0.12 -4.23 1.98
C TYR A 91 0.28 -2.72 1.86
N GLY A 92 -0.57 -1.95 2.55
CA GLY A 92 -0.27 -0.57 2.93
C GLY A 92 0.48 -0.58 4.25
N PHE A 93 1.68 0.01 4.33
CA PHE A 93 2.49 0.00 5.55
C PHE A 93 3.60 1.04 5.55
N ARG A 94 4.04 1.43 6.75
CA ARG A 94 5.31 2.11 7.01
C ARG A 94 6.21 1.29 7.93
N TYR A 95 5.59 0.49 8.78
CA TYR A 95 6.24 -0.34 9.78
C TYR A 95 6.03 -1.80 9.46
N ILE A 96 7.05 -2.61 9.71
CA ILE A 96 6.89 -4.04 9.92
C ILE A 96 7.27 -4.40 11.34
N ARG A 97 6.45 -5.23 11.98
CA ARG A 97 6.83 -5.95 13.20
C ARG A 97 7.41 -7.28 12.82
N VAL A 98 8.62 -7.54 13.31
CA VAL A 98 9.30 -8.82 13.12
C VAL A 98 8.83 -9.76 14.22
N ASN A 99 7.95 -10.69 13.86
CA ASN A 99 7.40 -11.67 14.80
C ASN A 99 8.39 -12.83 14.99
N CYS A 100 9.03 -13.26 13.90
CA CYS A 100 10.05 -14.30 13.88
C CYS A 100 11.08 -14.01 12.78
N PHE A 101 12.35 -14.29 13.06
CA PHE A 101 13.45 -14.16 12.11
C PHE A 101 14.54 -15.19 12.42
N PRO A 102 15.24 -15.75 11.41
CA PRO A 102 16.37 -16.66 11.63
C PRO A 102 17.44 -16.02 12.53
N GLY A 103 17.87 -16.71 13.57
CA GLY A 103 18.76 -16.15 14.61
C GLY A 103 18.06 -15.23 15.63
N GLY A 104 16.74 -15.11 15.57
CA GLY A 104 15.92 -14.28 16.44
C GLY A 104 15.76 -12.84 15.96
N VAL A 105 14.78 -12.12 16.50
CA VAL A 105 14.45 -10.74 16.07
C VAL A 105 15.61 -9.74 16.22
N LYS A 106 16.56 -10.02 17.11
CA LYS A 106 17.78 -9.21 17.30
C LYS A 106 18.82 -9.39 16.19
N ALA A 107 18.70 -10.43 15.35
CA ALA A 107 19.59 -10.66 14.22
C ALA A 107 19.21 -9.81 12.99
N VAL A 108 18.07 -9.12 13.03
CA VAL A 108 17.63 -8.21 11.96
C VAL A 108 18.63 -7.06 11.81
N THR A 109 19.05 -6.83 10.58
CA THR A 109 19.92 -5.73 10.17
C THR A 109 19.17 -4.78 9.23
N PRO A 110 19.66 -3.55 9.00
CA PRO A 110 19.05 -2.62 8.04
C PRO A 110 18.92 -3.19 6.62
N ASP A 111 19.81 -4.10 6.24
CA ASP A 111 19.81 -4.75 4.91
C ASP A 111 18.85 -5.95 4.83
N SER A 112 18.31 -6.42 5.96
CA SER A 112 17.39 -7.56 5.99
C SER A 112 16.08 -7.29 5.24
N PHE A 113 15.69 -6.01 5.13
CA PHE A 113 14.39 -5.62 4.59
C PHE A 113 14.47 -4.38 3.71
N THR A 114 13.83 -4.46 2.54
CA THR A 114 13.58 -3.31 1.67
C THR A 114 12.09 -3.25 1.35
N ALA A 115 11.42 -2.14 1.67
CA ALA A 115 10.06 -1.91 1.22
C ALA A 115 10.06 -1.62 -0.28
N VAL A 116 9.22 -2.33 -1.03
CA VAL A 116 9.07 -2.21 -2.48
C VAL A 116 7.70 -1.63 -2.74
N ALA A 117 7.65 -0.35 -3.14
CA ALA A 117 6.42 0.30 -3.52
C ALA A 117 5.98 -0.21 -4.90
N VAL A 118 4.71 -0.61 -5.02
CA VAL A 118 4.12 -1.07 -6.27
C VAL A 118 2.88 -0.23 -6.58
N ASN A 119 2.76 0.20 -7.82
CA ASN A 119 1.60 0.94 -8.31
C ASN A 119 1.54 0.88 -9.84
N SER A 120 0.43 1.39 -10.38
CA SER A 120 0.24 1.56 -11.82
C SER A 120 1.32 2.46 -12.40
N ASP A 121 1.95 2.00 -13.49
CA ASP A 121 3.09 2.66 -14.14
C ASP A 121 2.68 3.94 -14.88
N MET A 122 2.41 4.99 -14.10
CA MET A 122 1.96 6.29 -14.59
C MET A 122 3.09 7.30 -14.62
N LYS A 123 3.14 8.09 -15.69
CA LYS A 123 4.17 9.13 -15.84
C LYS A 123 3.87 10.31 -14.90
N ARG A 124 4.85 10.72 -14.11
CA ARG A 124 4.75 11.96 -13.32
C ARG A 124 4.73 13.19 -14.25
N THR A 125 3.74 14.05 -14.09
CA THR A 125 3.55 15.25 -14.93
C THR A 125 3.59 16.55 -14.14
N GLY A 126 3.12 16.55 -12.89
CA GLY A 126 3.14 17.72 -12.02
C GLY A 126 4.29 17.70 -11.02
N CYS A 127 4.91 18.85 -10.78
CA CYS A 127 5.88 19.02 -9.69
C CYS A 127 5.57 20.33 -8.97
N LEU A 128 5.75 20.36 -7.65
CA LEU A 128 5.59 21.56 -6.85
C LEU A 128 6.72 21.63 -5.83
N THR A 129 7.39 22.77 -5.77
CA THR A 129 8.32 23.14 -4.72
C THR A 129 8.13 24.61 -4.41
N CYS A 130 8.09 24.96 -3.13
CA CYS A 130 7.98 26.33 -2.65
C CYS A 130 8.89 26.58 -1.44
N SER A 131 8.90 27.80 -0.93
CA SER A 131 9.71 28.19 0.23
C SER A 131 9.20 27.64 1.56
N ASP A 132 7.94 27.19 1.63
CA ASP A 132 7.37 26.62 2.85
C ASP A 132 7.63 25.09 2.89
N PRO A 133 8.46 24.59 3.82
CA PRO A 133 8.77 23.17 3.91
C PRO A 133 7.55 22.31 4.28
N LEU A 134 6.54 22.85 4.98
CA LEU A 134 5.33 22.11 5.32
C LEU A 134 4.45 21.90 4.09
N LEU A 135 4.36 22.88 3.19
CA LEU A 135 3.64 22.74 1.93
C LEU A 135 4.32 21.73 0.99
N ASN A 136 5.66 21.74 0.94
CA ASN A 136 6.41 20.72 0.20
C ASN A 136 6.15 19.32 0.77
N ARG A 137 6.19 19.17 2.10
CA ARG A 137 5.87 17.90 2.77
C ARG A 137 4.42 17.46 2.51
N PHE A 138 3.46 18.38 2.54
CA PHE A 138 2.08 18.07 2.21
C PHE A 138 1.95 17.56 0.78
N PHE A 139 2.60 18.22 -0.18
CA PHE A 139 2.58 17.79 -1.57
C PHE A 139 3.22 16.40 -1.74
N ASP A 140 4.35 16.13 -1.09
CA ASP A 140 4.97 14.80 -1.07
C ASP A 140 4.00 13.73 -0.53
N ASN A 141 3.27 14.04 0.55
CA ASN A 141 2.27 13.14 1.12
C ASN A 141 1.12 12.87 0.13
N VAL A 142 0.66 13.89 -0.60
CA VAL A 142 -0.37 13.73 -1.65
C VAL A 142 0.16 12.80 -2.75
N ILE A 143 1.43 12.90 -3.13
CA ILE A 143 2.02 12.06 -4.18
C ILE A 143 2.09 10.61 -3.73
N TRP A 144 2.55 10.36 -2.51
CA TRP A 144 2.58 9.02 -1.93
C TRP A 144 1.17 8.43 -1.73
N GLY A 145 0.20 9.25 -1.32
CA GLY A 145 -1.19 8.85 -1.19
C GLY A 145 -1.82 8.44 -2.53
N GLN A 146 -1.55 9.21 -3.60
CA GLN A 146 -1.99 8.87 -4.95
C GLN A 146 -1.33 7.59 -5.45
N LYS A 147 0.00 7.46 -5.34
CA LYS A 147 0.72 6.24 -5.72
C LYS A 147 0.15 5.01 -5.01
N GLY A 148 -0.10 5.14 -3.70
CA GLY A 148 -0.60 4.04 -2.88
C GLY A 148 -1.99 3.54 -3.30
N ASN A 149 -2.84 4.42 -3.81
CA ASN A 149 -4.22 4.09 -4.18
C ASN A 149 -4.44 3.88 -5.69
N PHE A 150 -3.40 3.98 -6.51
CA PHE A 150 -3.51 3.77 -7.96
C PHE A 150 -2.87 2.43 -8.34
N LEU A 151 -3.54 1.33 -7.99
CA LEU A 151 -3.09 -0.03 -8.22
C LEU A 151 -4.20 -0.78 -8.96
N ASP A 152 -4.16 -0.74 -10.30
CA ASP A 152 -5.20 -1.16 -11.26
C ASP A 152 -6.56 -0.43 -11.19
N VAL A 153 -6.99 -0.02 -9.99
CA VAL A 153 -8.22 0.75 -9.71
C VAL A 153 -7.93 1.88 -8.69
N PRO A 154 -8.67 3.01 -8.70
CA PRO A 154 -8.47 4.12 -7.76
C PRO A 154 -9.08 3.79 -6.40
N THR A 155 -8.33 3.11 -5.54
CA THR A 155 -8.85 2.60 -4.26
C THR A 155 -9.11 3.71 -3.24
N ASP A 156 -10.02 3.48 -2.29
CA ASP A 156 -10.19 4.32 -1.10
C ASP A 156 -8.99 4.22 -0.15
N CYS A 157 -8.47 3.00 0.01
CA CYS A 157 -7.35 2.73 0.90
C CYS A 157 -6.60 1.44 0.49
N PRO A 158 -5.28 1.33 0.77
CA PRO A 158 -4.49 0.19 0.30
C PRO A 158 -4.25 -0.91 1.36
N GLN A 159 -4.64 -0.71 2.61
CA GLN A 159 -4.18 -1.49 3.76
C GLN A 159 -5.23 -2.45 4.33
N ARG A 160 -6.47 -2.00 4.56
CA ARG A 160 -7.51 -2.80 5.23
C ARG A 160 -8.22 -3.75 4.26
N ASP A 161 -9.16 -4.53 4.77
CA ASP A 161 -10.03 -5.44 4.02
C ASP A 161 -11.10 -4.69 3.18
N GLU A 162 -10.66 -3.78 2.32
CA GLU A 162 -11.52 -2.99 1.43
C GLU A 162 -10.88 -2.83 0.06
N ARG A 163 -10.07 -1.78 -0.15
CA ARG A 163 -9.27 -1.57 -1.36
C ARG A 163 -10.14 -1.55 -2.62
N LEU A 164 -11.30 -0.89 -2.53
CA LEU A 164 -12.29 -0.85 -3.59
C LEU A 164 -12.23 0.50 -4.31
N GLY A 165 -12.56 0.50 -5.60
CA GLY A 165 -12.65 1.72 -6.39
C GLY A 165 -13.88 2.55 -6.05
N TRP A 166 -13.89 3.17 -4.88
CA TRP A 166 -14.98 4.02 -4.41
C TRP A 166 -15.14 5.23 -5.36
N THR A 167 -16.33 5.33 -5.95
CA THR A 167 -16.55 6.28 -7.05
C THR A 167 -16.54 7.72 -6.55
N GLY A 168 -16.98 8.00 -5.32
CA GLY A 168 -16.91 9.32 -4.70
C GLY A 168 -15.48 9.81 -4.49
N ASP A 169 -14.62 8.95 -3.95
CA ASP A 169 -13.21 9.21 -3.70
C ASP A 169 -12.45 9.48 -5.01
N ALA A 170 -12.69 8.64 -6.02
CA ALA A 170 -12.12 8.83 -7.36
C ALA A 170 -12.58 10.17 -7.99
N GLN A 171 -13.85 10.52 -7.84
CA GLN A 171 -14.43 11.76 -8.38
C GLN A 171 -13.76 13.00 -7.79
N ILE A 172 -13.71 13.09 -6.46
CA ILE A 172 -13.22 14.31 -5.78
C ILE A 172 -11.71 14.51 -6.01
N PHE A 173 -10.96 13.41 -6.14
CA PHE A 173 -9.51 13.47 -6.31
C PHE A 173 -9.05 13.53 -7.78
N SER A 174 -9.91 13.19 -8.75
CA SER A 174 -9.58 13.09 -10.19
C SER A 174 -8.79 14.29 -10.73
N ARG A 175 -9.21 15.52 -10.43
CA ARG A 175 -8.52 16.74 -10.90
C ARG A 175 -7.10 16.83 -10.37
N THR A 176 -6.90 16.57 -9.08
CA THR A 176 -5.57 16.53 -8.46
C THR A 176 -4.73 15.42 -9.07
N ALA A 177 -5.33 14.25 -9.30
CA ALA A 177 -4.66 13.12 -9.93
C ALA A 177 -4.10 13.46 -11.32
N CYS A 178 -4.90 14.14 -12.16
CA CYS A 178 -4.51 14.59 -13.51
C CYS A 178 -3.41 15.66 -13.52
N LEU A 179 -3.36 16.52 -12.49
CA LEU A 179 -2.27 17.49 -12.35
C LEU A 179 -0.95 16.81 -11.98
N ASN A 180 -1.04 15.74 -11.21
CA ASN A 180 0.09 15.04 -10.61
C ASN A 180 0.74 14.03 -11.56
N PHE A 181 -0.07 13.23 -12.25
CA PHE A 181 0.37 12.19 -13.16
C PHE A 181 -0.45 12.20 -14.45
N ASP A 182 0.11 11.61 -15.51
CA ASP A 182 -0.67 11.16 -16.65
C ASP A 182 -1.49 9.94 -16.23
N VAL A 183 -2.80 10.17 -16.07
CA VAL A 183 -3.77 9.18 -15.58
C VAL A 183 -4.80 8.82 -16.65
N GLU A 184 -4.60 9.25 -17.91
CA GLU A 184 -5.58 9.05 -18.99
C GLU A 184 -5.89 7.58 -19.19
N LYS A 185 -4.87 6.74 -19.39
CA LYS A 185 -5.02 5.31 -19.64
C LYS A 185 -5.52 4.54 -18.41
N PHE A 186 -5.19 5.02 -17.20
CA PHE A 186 -5.68 4.47 -15.95
C PHE A 186 -7.20 4.69 -15.81
N PHE A 187 -7.65 5.94 -15.89
CA PHE A 187 -9.07 6.26 -15.78
C PHE A 187 -9.89 5.79 -16.99
N THR A 188 -9.33 5.76 -18.19
CA THR A 188 -10.02 5.19 -19.36
C THR A 188 -10.38 3.72 -19.12
N LYS A 189 -9.47 2.92 -18.55
CA LYS A 189 -9.77 1.54 -18.16
C LYS A 189 -10.83 1.49 -17.07
N TRP A 190 -10.66 2.25 -15.99
CA TRP A 190 -11.58 2.19 -14.85
C TRP A 190 -12.98 2.71 -15.20
N LEU A 191 -13.10 3.68 -16.11
CA LEU A 191 -14.39 4.15 -16.63
C LEU A 191 -15.07 3.10 -17.53
N ALA A 192 -14.30 2.26 -18.24
CA ALA A 192 -14.86 1.11 -18.93
C ALA A 192 -15.39 0.04 -17.94
N ASP A 193 -14.69 -0.17 -16.81
CA ASP A 193 -15.20 -1.02 -15.72
C ASP A 193 -16.50 -0.41 -15.13
N LEU A 194 -16.57 0.93 -15.01
CA LEU A 194 -17.75 1.65 -14.51
C LEU A 194 -18.95 1.50 -15.45
N GLU A 195 -18.74 1.68 -16.75
CA GLU A 195 -19.78 1.49 -17.77
C GLU A 195 -20.31 0.06 -17.75
N ALA A 196 -19.43 -0.93 -17.59
CA ALA A 196 -19.82 -2.33 -17.51
C ALA A 196 -20.68 -2.67 -16.28
N ASP A 197 -20.45 -1.97 -15.16
CA ASP A 197 -21.19 -2.14 -13.90
C ASP A 197 -22.40 -1.20 -13.76
N GLN A 198 -22.63 -0.31 -14.73
CA GLN A 198 -23.76 0.60 -14.71
C GLN A 198 -25.08 -0.17 -14.87
N GLY A 199 -26.04 0.09 -13.97
CA GLY A 199 -27.34 -0.59 -13.97
C GLY A 199 -28.19 -0.24 -15.19
N GLU A 200 -29.18 -1.10 -15.50
CA GLU A 200 -30.14 -0.86 -16.60
C GLU A 200 -30.96 0.44 -16.41
N ASP A 201 -31.08 0.92 -15.18
CA ASP A 201 -31.72 2.19 -14.83
C ASP A 201 -30.78 3.41 -15.00
N GLY A 202 -29.55 3.18 -15.44
CA GLY A 202 -28.49 4.18 -15.58
C GLY A 202 -27.76 4.49 -14.27
N GLY A 203 -28.08 3.82 -13.17
CA GLY A 203 -27.44 4.05 -11.86
C GLY A 203 -25.98 3.58 -11.83
N VAL A 204 -25.08 4.46 -11.39
CA VAL A 204 -23.67 4.11 -11.15
C VAL A 204 -23.51 3.55 -9.73
N SER A 205 -22.83 2.41 -9.59
CA SER A 205 -22.48 1.82 -8.29
C SER A 205 -21.56 2.73 -7.47
N THR A 206 -21.65 2.67 -6.14
CA THR A 206 -20.74 3.43 -5.27
C THR A 206 -19.30 2.88 -5.25
N VAL A 207 -19.07 1.65 -5.73
CA VAL A 207 -17.72 1.09 -5.93
C VAL A 207 -17.65 0.39 -7.29
N ILE A 208 -16.50 0.53 -7.95
CA ILE A 208 -16.21 -0.09 -9.24
C ILE A 208 -14.82 -0.77 -9.17
N PRO A 209 -14.71 -2.08 -9.48
CA PRO A 209 -15.79 -3.01 -9.78
C PRO A 209 -16.72 -3.31 -8.58
N ASP A 210 -18.03 -3.52 -8.81
CA ASP A 210 -19.01 -3.81 -7.76
C ASP A 210 -19.00 -5.29 -7.36
N VAL A 211 -18.11 -5.61 -6.43
CA VAL A 211 -17.97 -6.96 -5.84
C VAL A 211 -18.90 -7.19 -4.64
N ARG A 212 -19.79 -6.25 -4.33
CA ARG A 212 -20.62 -6.31 -3.12
C ARG A 212 -21.86 -7.15 -3.35
N LYS A 213 -22.28 -7.88 -2.32
CA LYS A 213 -23.51 -8.69 -2.35
C LYS A 213 -24.78 -7.87 -2.52
N LYS A 214 -24.78 -6.63 -2.03
CA LYS A 214 -25.89 -5.69 -2.17
C LYS A 214 -25.42 -4.56 -3.05
N HIS A 215 -26.00 -4.48 -4.24
CA HIS A 215 -25.79 -3.36 -5.13
C HIS A 215 -26.31 -2.07 -4.48
N ILE A 216 -25.48 -1.04 -4.48
CA ILE A 216 -25.83 0.30 -4.02
C ILE A 216 -25.42 1.25 -5.13
N SER A 217 -26.40 1.87 -5.75
CA SER A 217 -26.24 2.84 -6.84
C SER A 217 -26.87 4.19 -6.48
N GLY A 218 -26.62 5.20 -7.33
CA GLY A 218 -27.24 6.52 -7.17
C GLY A 218 -26.64 7.34 -6.01
N GLY A 219 -25.35 7.16 -5.74
CA GLY A 219 -24.64 8.02 -4.78
C GLY A 219 -24.51 9.46 -5.32
N ALA A 220 -24.69 10.46 -4.45
CA ALA A 220 -24.71 11.88 -4.79
C ALA A 220 -23.48 12.41 -5.56
N ALA A 221 -22.38 11.65 -5.61
CA ALA A 221 -21.19 12.02 -6.38
C ALA A 221 -21.36 11.82 -7.90
N TRP A 222 -22.34 11.03 -8.34
CA TRP A 222 -22.51 10.61 -9.74
C TRP A 222 -23.96 10.68 -10.27
N GLY A 223 -24.89 11.26 -9.49
CA GLY A 223 -26.30 11.44 -9.86
C GLY A 223 -27.07 12.25 -8.83
#